data_AF-A0A538SMR0-F1
#
_entry.id   AF-A0A538SMR0-F1
#
_cell.length_a   1.000
_cell.length_b   1.000
_cell.length_c   1.000
_cell.angle_alpha   90.00
_cell.angle_beta   90.00
_cell.angle_gamma   90.00
#
_symmetry.space_group_name_H-M   'P 1'
#
loop_
_entity.id
_entity.type
_entity.pdbx_description
1 polymer ?
#
loop_
_entity_poly.entity_id
_entity_poly.type
_entity_poly.pdbx_seq_one_letter_code
_entity_poly.pdbx_strand_id
1 'polypeptide(L)'
;MRCALSGCVRPGLTAIILCALAGSAGHSYAAETQAWDAASSLAASASPPGLRLVWNSGSEDPAAALDRLERAGFPVAVALPPHVYYVRAEGASRSLLPIGFSFQEDGRAESAARQVAVGPPDAPEPRVGAAVGVDLDPFQGRNDAFPPIRLGSSPLRNRIARGGMLQGLPFGARWFDTSEFMIGRVAVSILFPESDGTTDPNRYNWTPALRDSVIRSAVRGLAKWNGFAASHGIALSFAIEVHAGLATRYEPIDRTVAEEDNWIEDVLAGYAGYRSDASTLEYDVANAARSRLGAQWSVLLFAVQNDTDPDGAFPDGYFSHARLGGPFFVTPVNNMNSTSATLDFYIEHEIAHSFWALDEHFPSNGWWSCQLTTGYFNQPNSNSVVPAPGYCGYRRGCLMYANYPDSLCDFTQRQIGWADLDGNGIPDLIETHPAVFPDSSEYRTVAGSPITLRGKALEVAIPNQNPYHYFLGDSISIASIDSVRYRVDGGPANRAVPSDGTFDSGREWFTATLPVLPPGDYVVEWEAWNSNGLKNAESQFTTVSLRAPSAPAGAGGGAWGSVGVARALAPGRPDTEPRAGTVHVAGASG
;
A
#
# COMPACT_ATOMS: atom_id res chain seq x y z
N MET A 1 46.99 -36.52 -35.66
CA MET A 1 45.94 -36.59 -36.70
C MET A 1 44.60 -36.92 -36.02
N ARG A 2 43.66 -35.95 -36.07
CA ARG A 2 42.17 -36.01 -35.98
C ARG A 2 41.43 -36.65 -34.77
N CYS A 3 40.69 -35.76 -34.07
CA CYS A 3 39.35 -35.80 -33.41
C CYS A 3 39.07 -36.79 -32.24
N ALA A 4 38.71 -36.41 -30.98
CA ALA A 4 37.63 -35.54 -30.43
C ALA A 4 36.22 -36.16 -30.64
N LEU A 5 35.24 -36.33 -29.71
CA LEU A 5 34.91 -35.86 -28.35
C LEU A 5 33.78 -36.78 -27.79
N SER A 6 33.81 -37.15 -26.49
CA SER A 6 32.58 -37.41 -25.70
C SER A 6 32.87 -37.23 -24.22
N GLY A 7 32.38 -36.11 -23.68
CA GLY A 7 32.49 -35.73 -22.28
C GLY A 7 31.33 -36.30 -21.46
N CYS A 8 31.68 -36.84 -20.29
CA CYS A 8 30.76 -37.25 -19.24
C CYS A 8 29.96 -36.03 -18.71
N VAL A 9 28.63 -36.16 -18.63
CA VAL A 9 27.76 -35.26 -17.85
C VAL A 9 27.41 -35.97 -16.54
N ARG A 10 27.70 -35.31 -15.41
CA ARG A 10 27.40 -35.76 -14.04
C ARG A 10 25.88 -35.74 -13.76
N PRO A 11 25.27 -36.77 -13.14
CA PRO A 11 23.82 -36.85 -12.91
C PRO A 11 23.33 -36.05 -11.68
N GLY A 12 24.02 -34.96 -11.30
CA GLY A 12 23.78 -34.26 -10.02
C GLY A 12 22.89 -33.01 -10.08
N LEU A 13 22.67 -32.41 -11.26
CA LEU A 13 21.92 -31.15 -11.36
C LEU A 13 20.43 -31.30 -11.70
N THR A 14 20.04 -32.38 -12.39
CA THR A 14 18.65 -32.57 -12.85
C THR A 14 17.69 -32.92 -11.70
N ALA A 15 18.19 -33.59 -10.65
CA ALA A 15 17.37 -33.94 -9.48
C ALA A 15 17.05 -32.73 -8.57
N ILE A 16 17.96 -31.76 -8.48
CA ILE A 16 17.77 -30.54 -7.66
C ILE A 16 16.75 -29.60 -8.31
N ILE A 17 16.75 -29.50 -9.64
CA ILE A 17 15.77 -28.69 -10.39
C ILE A 17 14.38 -29.35 -10.36
N LEU A 18 14.28 -30.68 -10.44
CA LEU A 18 12.98 -31.36 -10.29
C LEU A 18 12.41 -31.27 -8.87
N CYS A 19 13.23 -31.32 -7.81
CA CYS A 19 12.74 -31.14 -6.44
C CYS A 19 12.33 -29.69 -6.13
N ALA A 20 13.03 -28.69 -6.68
CA ALA A 20 12.62 -27.29 -6.54
C ALA A 20 11.32 -26.98 -7.30
N LEU A 21 11.14 -27.53 -8.50
CA LEU A 21 9.91 -27.38 -9.29
C LEU A 21 8.73 -28.19 -8.72
N ALA A 22 8.97 -29.38 -8.18
CA ALA A 22 7.93 -30.16 -7.49
C ALA A 22 7.54 -29.54 -6.14
N GLY A 23 8.51 -28.95 -5.43
CA GLY A 23 8.27 -28.18 -4.21
C GLY A 23 7.45 -26.93 -4.48
N SER A 24 7.78 -26.14 -5.51
CA SER A 24 7.02 -24.94 -5.88
C SER A 24 5.64 -25.26 -6.45
N ALA A 25 5.52 -26.33 -7.26
CA ALA A 25 4.24 -26.76 -7.82
C ALA A 25 3.29 -27.37 -6.75
N GLY A 26 3.84 -28.06 -5.75
CA GLY A 26 3.08 -28.58 -4.61
C GLY A 26 2.57 -27.47 -3.69
N HIS A 27 3.40 -26.44 -3.43
CA HIS A 27 2.99 -25.27 -2.65
C HIS A 27 1.97 -24.41 -3.41
N SER A 28 2.11 -24.22 -4.72
CA SER A 28 1.12 -23.47 -5.51
C SER A 28 -0.23 -24.18 -5.59
N TYR A 29 -0.25 -25.51 -5.74
CA TYR A 29 -1.48 -26.29 -5.77
C TYR A 29 -2.22 -26.30 -4.41
N ALA A 30 -1.47 -26.42 -3.31
CA ALA A 30 -2.06 -26.35 -1.97
C ALA A 30 -2.67 -24.97 -1.68
N ALA A 31 -1.96 -23.89 -2.04
CA ALA A 31 -2.46 -22.53 -1.90
C ALA A 31 -3.71 -22.27 -2.77
N GLU A 32 -3.71 -22.74 -4.01
CA GLU A 32 -4.87 -22.64 -4.92
C GLU A 32 -6.08 -23.41 -4.37
N THR A 33 -5.87 -24.61 -3.83
CA THR A 33 -6.94 -25.40 -3.20
C THR A 33 -7.52 -24.68 -1.98
N GLN A 34 -6.67 -24.13 -1.10
CA GLN A 34 -7.12 -23.37 0.07
C GLN A 34 -7.92 -22.11 -0.33
N ALA A 35 -7.44 -21.38 -1.34
CA ALA A 35 -8.16 -20.23 -1.87
C ALA A 35 -9.53 -20.61 -2.46
N TRP A 36 -9.60 -21.73 -3.17
CA TRP A 36 -10.85 -22.26 -3.73
C TRP A 36 -11.86 -22.68 -2.65
N ASP A 37 -11.41 -23.38 -1.60
CA ASP A 37 -12.27 -23.83 -0.51
C ASP A 37 -12.85 -22.64 0.27
N ALA A 38 -12.00 -21.66 0.62
CA ALA A 38 -12.43 -20.43 1.28
C ALA A 38 -13.43 -19.64 0.40
N ALA A 39 -13.13 -19.50 -0.89
CA ALA A 39 -14.00 -18.84 -1.86
C ALA A 39 -15.37 -19.54 -1.98
N SER A 40 -15.37 -20.87 -2.03
CA SER A 40 -16.60 -21.66 -2.13
C SER A 40 -17.46 -21.53 -0.87
N SER A 41 -16.84 -21.50 0.31
CA SER A 41 -17.52 -21.28 1.59
C SER A 41 -18.19 -19.90 1.65
N LEU A 42 -17.50 -18.87 1.18
CA LEU A 42 -18.04 -17.51 1.08
C LEU A 42 -19.20 -17.41 0.08
N ALA A 43 -19.07 -18.04 -1.08
CA ALA A 43 -20.14 -18.09 -2.08
C ALA A 43 -21.40 -18.81 -1.61
N ALA A 44 -21.31 -19.66 -0.58
CA ALA A 44 -22.44 -20.31 0.06
C ALA A 44 -23.06 -19.49 1.21
N SER A 45 -22.44 -18.37 1.60
CA SER A 45 -22.88 -17.50 2.71
C SER A 45 -23.55 -16.22 2.19
N ALA A 46 -24.34 -15.57 3.05
CA ALA A 46 -24.96 -14.30 2.71
C ALA A 46 -23.89 -13.21 2.50
N SER A 47 -24.04 -12.42 1.43
CA SER A 47 -23.20 -11.26 1.18
C SER A 47 -23.33 -10.22 2.30
N PRO A 48 -22.25 -9.49 2.66
CA PRO A 48 -22.35 -8.37 3.60
C PRO A 48 -23.34 -7.30 3.08
N PRO A 49 -24.02 -6.56 3.97
CA PRO A 49 -24.97 -5.53 3.58
C PRO A 49 -24.40 -4.53 2.58
N GLY A 50 -25.15 -4.23 1.51
CA GLY A 50 -24.74 -3.28 0.47
C GLY A 50 -23.73 -3.82 -0.56
N LEU A 51 -23.28 -5.07 -0.41
CA LEU A 51 -22.32 -5.70 -1.32
C LEU A 51 -22.96 -6.84 -2.12
N ARG A 52 -22.39 -7.11 -3.29
CA ARG A 52 -22.77 -8.23 -4.16
C ARG A 52 -21.55 -9.10 -4.42
N LEU A 53 -21.73 -10.41 -4.37
CA LEU A 53 -20.67 -11.35 -4.68
C LEU A 53 -20.48 -11.51 -6.19
N VAL A 54 -19.24 -11.33 -6.62
CA VAL A 54 -18.75 -11.61 -7.97
C VAL A 54 -17.74 -12.75 -7.89
N TRP A 55 -17.96 -13.75 -8.73
CA TRP A 55 -17.08 -14.90 -8.90
C TRP A 55 -16.21 -14.71 -10.14
N ASN A 56 -14.92 -15.07 -10.04
CA ASN A 56 -14.00 -15.13 -11.16
C ASN A 56 -13.61 -16.59 -11.44
N SER A 57 -13.84 -17.01 -12.67
CA SER A 57 -13.52 -18.34 -13.19
C SER A 57 -12.17 -18.41 -13.92
N GLY A 58 -11.50 -17.26 -14.08
CA GLY A 58 -10.20 -17.18 -14.74
C GLY A 58 -9.04 -17.58 -13.82
N SER A 59 -7.95 -18.04 -14.44
CA SER A 59 -6.66 -18.30 -13.80
C SER A 59 -5.70 -17.15 -14.13
N GLU A 60 -5.94 -15.98 -13.55
CA GLU A 60 -5.12 -14.79 -13.75
C GLU A 60 -4.42 -14.37 -12.46
N ASP A 61 -3.45 -13.46 -12.60
CA ASP A 61 -2.79 -12.83 -11.47
C ASP A 61 -3.81 -12.09 -10.56
N PRO A 62 -3.77 -12.29 -9.24
CA PRO A 62 -4.68 -11.65 -8.29
C PRO A 62 -4.80 -10.14 -8.41
N ALA A 63 -3.68 -9.42 -8.55
CA ALA A 63 -3.68 -7.97 -8.67
C ALA A 63 -4.32 -7.53 -9.99
N ALA A 64 -3.97 -8.22 -11.08
CA ALA A 64 -4.58 -7.96 -12.38
C ALA A 64 -6.11 -8.16 -12.36
N ALA A 65 -6.61 -9.19 -11.68
CA ALA A 65 -8.03 -9.45 -11.53
C ALA A 65 -8.77 -8.30 -10.83
N LEU A 66 -8.21 -7.85 -9.69
CA LEU A 66 -8.73 -6.71 -8.93
C LEU A 66 -8.80 -5.45 -9.80
N ASP A 67 -7.70 -5.11 -10.44
CA ASP A 67 -7.61 -3.89 -11.25
C ASP A 67 -8.54 -3.93 -12.47
N ARG A 68 -8.73 -5.10 -13.10
CA ARG A 68 -9.68 -5.26 -14.22
C ARG A 68 -11.11 -5.03 -13.76
N LEU A 69 -11.49 -5.54 -12.59
CA LEU A 69 -12.83 -5.38 -12.04
C LEU A 69 -13.10 -3.92 -11.66
N GLU A 70 -12.14 -3.27 -10.98
CA GLU A 70 -12.24 -1.86 -10.59
C GLU A 70 -12.28 -0.93 -11.82
N ARG A 71 -11.42 -1.14 -12.84
CA ARG A 71 -11.45 -0.38 -14.11
C ARG A 71 -12.76 -0.54 -14.88
N ALA A 72 -13.46 -1.65 -14.71
CA ALA A 72 -14.77 -1.87 -15.31
C ALA A 72 -15.91 -1.15 -14.56
N GLY A 73 -15.59 -0.38 -13.52
CA GLY A 73 -16.54 0.39 -12.74
C GLY A 73 -17.23 -0.42 -11.65
N PHE A 74 -16.61 -1.50 -11.16
CA PHE A 74 -17.09 -2.28 -10.03
C PHE A 74 -16.15 -2.08 -8.83
N PRO A 75 -16.44 -1.11 -7.94
CA PRO A 75 -15.61 -0.87 -6.77
C PRO A 75 -15.61 -2.09 -5.86
N VAL A 76 -14.44 -2.67 -5.66
CA VAL A 76 -14.24 -3.81 -4.76
C VAL A 76 -14.18 -3.30 -3.33
N ALA A 77 -14.95 -3.92 -2.44
CA ALA A 77 -14.90 -3.65 -1.02
C ALA A 77 -13.93 -4.61 -0.31
N VAL A 78 -14.16 -5.91 -0.51
CA VAL A 78 -13.33 -6.99 0.02
C VAL A 78 -13.22 -8.08 -1.03
N ALA A 79 -12.05 -8.68 -1.20
CA ALA A 79 -11.83 -9.79 -2.12
C ALA A 79 -11.02 -10.91 -1.47
N LEU A 80 -11.26 -12.13 -1.94
CA LEU A 80 -10.37 -13.28 -1.79
C LEU A 80 -9.94 -13.72 -3.20
N PRO A 81 -8.93 -13.04 -3.78
CA PRO A 81 -8.44 -13.40 -5.10
C PRO A 81 -7.87 -14.83 -5.13
N PRO A 82 -7.90 -15.49 -6.30
CA PRO A 82 -8.38 -14.96 -7.57
C PRO A 82 -9.88 -15.16 -7.79
N HIS A 83 -10.66 -15.67 -6.83
CA HIS A 83 -12.00 -16.21 -7.09
C HIS A 83 -13.18 -15.36 -6.63
N VAL A 84 -13.11 -14.71 -5.45
CA VAL A 84 -14.27 -14.05 -4.85
C VAL A 84 -14.01 -12.56 -4.65
N TYR A 85 -14.98 -11.75 -5.07
CA TYR A 85 -14.93 -10.29 -4.98
C TYR A 85 -16.29 -9.78 -4.51
N TYR A 86 -16.33 -9.11 -3.36
CA TYR A 86 -17.50 -8.37 -2.93
C TYR A 86 -17.42 -6.95 -3.46
N VAL A 87 -18.33 -6.60 -4.38
CA VAL A 87 -18.39 -5.27 -5.00
C VAL A 87 -19.58 -4.49 -4.47
N ARG A 88 -19.46 -3.17 -4.39
CA ARG A 88 -20.58 -2.32 -3.97
C ARG A 88 -21.74 -2.42 -4.97
N ALA A 89 -22.96 -2.54 -4.48
CA ALA A 89 -24.15 -2.62 -5.32
C ALA A 89 -24.41 -1.31 -6.10
N GLU A 90 -24.04 -0.18 -5.51
CA GLU A 90 -24.11 1.14 -6.11
C GLU A 90 -22.98 1.31 -7.15
N GLY A 91 -23.36 1.58 -8.41
CA GLY A 91 -22.44 1.68 -9.56
C GLY A 91 -22.61 0.57 -10.60
N ALA A 92 -23.15 -0.58 -10.21
CA ALA A 92 -23.29 -1.76 -11.08
C ALA A 92 -24.47 -1.72 -12.06
N SER A 93 -25.35 -0.71 -12.02
CA SER A 93 -26.69 -0.83 -12.64
C SER A 93 -26.72 -0.79 -14.18
N ARG A 94 -25.58 -0.56 -14.85
CA ARG A 94 -25.50 -0.50 -16.33
C ARG A 94 -24.26 -1.13 -16.97
N SER A 95 -23.25 -1.51 -16.20
CA SER A 95 -22.01 -2.10 -16.74
C SER A 95 -22.11 -3.62 -16.80
N LEU A 96 -21.63 -4.22 -17.90
CA LEU A 96 -21.43 -5.67 -17.98
C LEU A 96 -20.14 -6.03 -17.23
N LEU A 97 -20.17 -7.13 -16.47
CA LEU A 97 -18.96 -7.67 -15.85
C LEU A 97 -17.92 -8.03 -16.92
N PRO A 98 -16.62 -7.87 -16.66
CA PRO A 98 -15.58 -8.32 -17.57
C PRO A 98 -15.66 -9.84 -17.81
N ILE A 99 -15.10 -10.29 -18.94
CA ILE A 99 -15.02 -11.72 -19.27
C ILE A 99 -14.31 -12.48 -18.15
N GLY A 100 -14.92 -13.60 -17.71
CA GLY A 100 -14.43 -14.43 -16.62
C GLY A 100 -15.12 -14.18 -15.29
N PHE A 101 -15.77 -13.01 -15.13
CA PHE A 101 -16.52 -12.64 -13.94
C PHE A 101 -18.03 -12.88 -14.10
N SER A 102 -18.67 -13.34 -13.02
CA SER A 102 -20.11 -13.54 -12.95
C SER A 102 -20.66 -13.18 -11.57
N PHE A 103 -21.82 -12.54 -11.52
CA PHE A 103 -22.54 -12.41 -10.25
C PHE A 103 -22.99 -13.79 -9.76
N GLN A 104 -22.83 -14.04 -8.46
CA GLN A 104 -23.49 -15.17 -7.81
C GLN A 104 -24.83 -14.67 -7.26
N GLU A 105 -25.89 -15.45 -7.46
CA GLU A 105 -27.20 -15.12 -6.88
C GLU A 105 -27.19 -15.42 -5.37
N ASP A 106 -27.69 -14.49 -4.55
CA ASP A 106 -27.85 -14.69 -3.09
C ASP A 106 -28.89 -15.81 -2.74
N GLY A 107 -29.43 -16.51 -3.75
CA GLY A 107 -30.53 -17.47 -3.68
C GLY A 107 -30.26 -18.82 -2.99
N ARG A 108 -29.06 -19.05 -2.43
CA ARG A 108 -28.82 -20.18 -1.50
C ARG A 108 -28.94 -19.78 -0.02
N ALA A 109 -28.94 -18.48 0.28
CA ALA A 109 -29.02 -17.98 1.65
C ALA A 109 -30.43 -18.01 2.23
N GLU A 110 -31.51 -17.95 1.43
CA GLU A 110 -32.88 -18.02 1.97
C GLU A 110 -33.22 -19.41 2.55
N SER A 111 -32.69 -20.49 1.97
CA SER A 111 -32.84 -21.85 2.51
C SER A 111 -32.00 -22.06 3.77
N ALA A 112 -30.81 -21.46 3.85
CA ALA A 112 -29.95 -21.53 5.03
C ALA A 112 -30.49 -20.65 6.18
N ALA A 113 -30.97 -19.44 5.91
CA ALA A 113 -31.59 -18.56 6.90
C ALA A 113 -32.90 -19.15 7.46
N ARG A 114 -33.66 -19.92 6.67
CA ARG A 114 -34.80 -20.72 7.18
C ARG A 114 -34.40 -21.97 7.95
N GLN A 115 -33.22 -22.55 7.70
CA GLN A 115 -32.70 -23.69 8.47
C GLN A 115 -31.96 -23.27 9.74
N VAL A 116 -31.40 -22.06 9.80
CA VAL A 116 -30.86 -21.44 11.02
C VAL A 116 -31.98 -21.16 12.04
N ALA A 117 -33.23 -20.96 11.59
CA ALA A 117 -34.38 -20.90 12.49
C ALA A 117 -34.77 -22.26 13.11
N VAL A 118 -34.16 -23.38 12.69
CA VAL A 118 -34.36 -24.71 13.26
C VAL A 118 -33.01 -25.45 13.29
N GLY A 119 -32.11 -25.00 14.18
CA GLY A 119 -30.81 -25.64 14.38
C GLY A 119 -30.91 -27.10 14.87
N PRO A 120 -29.85 -27.91 14.67
CA PRO A 120 -29.68 -29.19 15.37
C PRO A 120 -29.55 -28.94 16.89
N PRO A 121 -29.97 -29.89 17.77
CA PRO A 121 -30.34 -29.56 19.15
C PRO A 121 -29.25 -29.04 20.10
N ASP A 122 -27.95 -29.03 19.76
CA ASP A 122 -26.89 -28.87 20.78
C ASP A 122 -25.64 -28.06 20.36
N ALA A 123 -25.72 -27.14 19.39
CA ALA A 123 -24.66 -26.13 19.17
C ALA A 123 -25.12 -24.78 19.77
N PRO A 124 -24.39 -24.20 20.75
CA PRO A 124 -24.78 -22.92 21.30
C PRO A 124 -24.52 -21.80 20.28
N GLU A 125 -25.57 -21.35 19.60
CA GLU A 125 -25.54 -20.05 18.93
C GLU A 125 -25.45 -18.94 19.98
N PRO A 126 -24.51 -17.98 19.85
CA PRO A 126 -24.44 -16.84 20.75
C PRO A 126 -25.70 -15.99 20.58
N ARG A 127 -26.53 -15.97 21.64
CA ARG A 127 -27.70 -15.09 21.73
C ARG A 127 -27.22 -13.66 21.92
N VAL A 128 -27.25 -12.86 20.85
CA VAL A 128 -27.08 -11.41 20.94
C VAL A 128 -28.36 -10.81 21.53
N GLY A 129 -28.39 -10.65 22.85
CA GLY A 129 -29.39 -9.85 23.53
C GLY A 129 -28.98 -8.39 23.47
N ALA A 130 -29.64 -7.58 22.65
CA ALA A 130 -29.52 -6.13 22.70
C ALA A 130 -30.10 -5.62 24.03
N ALA A 131 -29.26 -5.57 25.07
CA ALA A 131 -29.57 -4.86 26.29
C ALA A 131 -29.36 -3.36 26.03
N VAL A 132 -30.45 -2.67 25.73
CA VAL A 132 -30.49 -1.21 25.66
C VAL A 132 -30.00 -0.63 26.99
N GLY A 133 -28.87 0.08 26.98
CA GLY A 133 -28.44 0.93 28.09
C GLY A 133 -27.37 0.38 29.04
N VAL A 134 -26.59 -0.63 28.66
CA VAL A 134 -25.40 -1.04 29.42
C VAL A 134 -24.16 -0.75 28.57
N ASP A 135 -23.18 -0.03 29.14
CA ASP A 135 -21.84 0.19 28.57
C ASP A 135 -21.14 -1.18 28.54
N LEU A 136 -21.40 -1.97 27.50
CA LEU A 136 -20.81 -3.30 27.31
C LEU A 136 -19.43 -3.08 26.68
N ASP A 137 -18.41 -2.82 27.50
CA ASP A 137 -17.01 -2.88 27.06
C ASP A 137 -16.70 -4.33 26.63
N PRO A 138 -16.58 -4.62 25.32
CA PRO A 138 -16.32 -5.97 24.86
C PRO A 138 -14.91 -6.45 25.20
N PHE A 139 -13.99 -5.52 25.47
CA PHE A 139 -12.62 -5.79 25.88
C PHE A 139 -12.48 -5.89 27.41
N GLN A 140 -13.56 -5.64 28.17
CA GLN A 140 -13.60 -5.75 29.64
C GLN A 140 -12.46 -4.98 30.34
N GLY A 141 -12.04 -3.87 29.75
CA GLY A 141 -10.95 -3.02 30.19
C GLY A 141 -9.56 -3.66 30.17
N ARG A 142 -9.37 -4.68 29.34
CA ARG A 142 -8.07 -5.32 29.12
C ARG A 142 -7.30 -4.61 28.00
N ASN A 143 -6.02 -4.95 27.89
CA ASN A 143 -5.10 -4.38 26.92
C ASN A 143 -5.16 -5.15 25.59
N ASP A 144 -5.09 -4.40 24.50
CA ASP A 144 -5.15 -4.85 23.11
C ASP A 144 -4.23 -3.99 22.21
N ALA A 145 -4.05 -2.69 22.50
CA ALA A 145 -3.03 -1.89 21.81
C ALA A 145 -1.62 -2.04 22.40
N PHE A 146 -0.68 -2.57 21.61
CA PHE A 146 0.75 -2.62 21.97
C PHE A 146 1.57 -1.50 21.35
N PRO A 147 2.68 -1.07 21.99
CA PRO A 147 3.59 -0.11 21.39
C PRO A 147 4.07 -0.59 20.01
N PRO A 148 4.42 0.35 19.11
CA PRO A 148 5.05 -0.02 17.85
C PRO A 148 6.33 -0.81 18.12
N ILE A 149 6.66 -1.71 17.20
CA ILE A 149 7.89 -2.51 17.26
C ILE A 149 9.08 -1.55 17.45
N ARG A 150 9.88 -1.78 18.49
CA ARG A 150 11.09 -0.96 18.72
C ARG A 150 12.24 -1.54 17.92
N LEU A 151 12.99 -0.70 17.21
CA LEU A 151 14.19 -1.13 16.46
C LEU A 151 15.28 -1.62 17.42
N GLY A 152 15.23 -2.89 17.77
CA GLY A 152 16.22 -3.59 18.59
C GLY A 152 16.89 -4.72 17.82
N SER A 153 17.92 -4.41 17.03
CA SER A 153 19.08 -5.27 16.64
C SER A 153 19.67 -4.88 15.28
N SER A 154 20.93 -5.24 15.03
CA SER A 154 21.69 -4.93 13.80
C SER A 154 21.10 -5.43 12.45
N PRO A 155 20.32 -6.53 12.35
CA PRO A 155 19.73 -6.97 11.09
C PRO A 155 18.71 -5.98 10.52
N LEU A 156 17.77 -5.50 11.34
CA LEU A 156 16.77 -4.51 10.94
C LEU A 156 17.43 -3.19 10.50
N ARG A 157 18.46 -2.73 11.22
CA ARG A 157 19.24 -1.53 10.81
C ARG A 157 19.91 -1.70 9.45
N ASN A 158 20.46 -2.87 9.15
CA ASN A 158 21.08 -3.15 7.86
C ASN A 158 20.05 -3.25 6.73
N ARG A 159 18.85 -3.80 7.00
CA ARG A 159 17.73 -3.79 6.04
C ARG A 159 17.15 -2.40 5.85
N ILE A 160 17.09 -1.54 6.88
CA ILE A 160 16.74 -0.12 6.73
C ILE A 160 17.75 0.58 5.81
N ALA A 161 19.05 0.35 6.00
CA ALA A 161 20.10 0.94 5.17
C ALA A 161 20.13 0.39 3.73
N ARG A 162 19.66 -0.86 3.53
CA ARG A 162 19.57 -1.53 2.22
C ARG A 162 18.17 -1.50 1.60
N GLY A 163 17.19 -0.97 2.32
CA GLY A 163 15.80 -0.83 1.92
C GLY A 163 15.71 0.24 0.85
N GLY A 164 16.27 -0.06 -0.32
CA GLY A 164 15.97 0.65 -1.53
C GLY A 164 14.48 0.55 -1.80
N MET A 165 13.96 1.52 -2.54
CA MET A 165 12.60 1.54 -3.06
C MET A 165 12.26 0.14 -3.63
N LEU A 166 11.51 -0.67 -2.89
CA LEU A 166 10.92 -1.88 -3.45
C LEU A 166 9.97 -1.42 -4.55
N GLN A 167 10.00 -2.11 -5.69
CA GLN A 167 9.07 -1.77 -6.76
C GLN A 167 7.63 -2.04 -6.31
N GLY A 168 6.71 -1.17 -6.71
CA GLY A 168 5.30 -1.24 -6.31
C GLY A 168 4.98 -0.63 -4.94
N LEU A 169 5.94 -0.01 -4.25
CA LEU A 169 5.67 0.79 -3.06
C LEU A 169 4.94 2.09 -3.39
N PRO A 170 4.06 2.58 -2.50
CA PRO A 170 3.64 3.98 -2.50
C PRO A 170 4.86 4.92 -2.58
N PHE A 171 4.70 6.06 -3.22
CA PHE A 171 5.79 7.01 -3.37
C PHE A 171 6.26 7.49 -1.99
N GLY A 172 7.57 7.40 -1.74
CA GLY A 172 8.17 7.78 -0.46
C GLY A 172 8.19 6.67 0.59
N ALA A 173 7.44 5.59 0.39
CA ALA A 173 7.41 4.47 1.32
C ALA A 173 8.70 3.63 1.27
N ARG A 174 9.00 3.00 2.39
CA ARG A 174 10.09 2.07 2.64
C ARG A 174 9.53 0.71 3.07
N TRP A 175 10.43 -0.24 3.30
CA TRP A 175 10.09 -1.64 3.59
C TRP A 175 9.25 -1.83 4.87
N PHE A 176 9.35 -0.95 5.86
CA PHE A 176 8.56 -1.04 7.10
C PHE A 176 7.25 -0.24 7.05
N ASP A 177 7.00 0.51 5.97
CA ASP A 177 5.78 1.30 5.80
C ASP A 177 4.69 0.39 5.22
N THR A 178 4.13 -0.46 6.08
CA THR A 178 3.09 -1.42 5.68
C THR A 178 1.69 -0.94 5.97
N SER A 179 1.49 0.04 6.86
CA SER A 179 0.15 0.47 7.28
C SER A 179 0.15 1.90 7.86
N GLU A 180 0.57 2.88 7.07
CA GLU A 180 0.69 4.27 7.54
C GLU A 180 -0.65 5.02 7.64
N PHE A 181 -1.58 4.74 6.74
CA PHE A 181 -2.93 5.28 6.74
C PHE A 181 -3.87 4.37 5.95
N MET A 182 -5.14 4.32 6.34
CA MET A 182 -6.12 3.37 5.82
C MET A 182 -6.81 3.91 4.56
N ILE A 183 -6.04 4.19 3.50
CA ILE A 183 -6.53 4.66 2.19
C ILE A 183 -5.86 3.84 1.08
N GLY A 184 -6.62 3.43 0.07
CA GLY A 184 -6.16 2.55 -1.00
C GLY A 184 -6.48 1.08 -0.71
N ARG A 185 -5.71 0.18 -1.28
CA ARG A 185 -5.90 -1.27 -1.12
C ARG A 185 -5.00 -1.80 0.00
N VAL A 186 -5.57 -2.60 0.90
CA VAL A 186 -4.87 -3.26 2.00
C VAL A 186 -4.84 -4.78 1.77
N ALA A 187 -3.64 -5.35 1.71
CA ALA A 187 -3.44 -6.80 1.66
C ALA A 187 -3.50 -7.40 3.07
N VAL A 188 -4.46 -8.29 3.34
CA VAL A 188 -4.61 -8.96 4.63
C VAL A 188 -4.24 -10.43 4.48
N SER A 189 -3.17 -10.86 5.14
CA SER A 189 -2.79 -12.28 5.18
C SER A 189 -3.37 -12.91 6.44
N ILE A 190 -4.36 -13.79 6.28
CA ILE A 190 -4.92 -14.58 7.38
C ILE A 190 -4.05 -15.83 7.54
N LEU A 191 -3.37 -15.92 8.67
CA LEU A 191 -2.46 -17.00 9.02
C LEU A 191 -3.11 -17.89 10.07
N PHE A 192 -3.12 -19.20 9.84
CA PHE A 192 -3.63 -20.21 10.78
C PHE A 192 -2.49 -21.10 11.32
N PRO A 193 -1.75 -20.64 12.36
CA PRO A 193 -0.79 -21.46 13.10
C PRO A 193 -1.43 -22.74 13.66
N GLU A 194 -0.72 -23.86 13.59
CA GLU A 194 -1.15 -25.16 14.10
C GLU A 194 0.00 -25.80 14.90
N SER A 195 -0.27 -26.15 16.17
CA SER A 195 0.70 -26.81 17.03
C SER A 195 1.02 -28.22 16.49
N ASP A 196 2.29 -28.57 16.37
CA ASP A 196 2.72 -29.91 15.95
C ASP A 196 2.94 -30.87 17.13
N GLY A 197 2.76 -30.39 18.37
CA GLY A 197 2.93 -31.19 19.58
C GLY A 197 4.38 -31.41 20.02
N THR A 198 5.38 -30.80 19.36
CA THR A 198 6.80 -31.11 19.62
C THR A 198 7.39 -30.37 20.81
N THR A 199 6.95 -29.16 21.13
CA THR A 199 7.35 -28.42 22.35
C THR A 199 6.19 -28.31 23.34
N ASP A 200 5.07 -27.75 22.91
CA ASP A 200 3.83 -27.74 23.69
C ASP A 200 2.90 -28.85 23.21
N PRO A 201 2.07 -29.46 24.08
CA PRO A 201 1.04 -30.38 23.65
C PRO A 201 0.07 -29.68 22.68
N ASN A 202 -0.22 -30.31 21.53
CA ASN A 202 -1.33 -29.86 20.69
C ASN A 202 -2.65 -30.09 21.44
N ARG A 203 -3.35 -29.00 21.74
CA ARG A 203 -4.66 -29.01 22.42
C ARG A 203 -5.79 -28.71 21.45
N TYR A 204 -5.55 -27.80 20.52
CA TYR A 204 -6.56 -27.28 19.62
C TYR A 204 -6.13 -27.49 18.18
N ASN A 205 -7.04 -28.04 17.36
CA ASN A 205 -6.77 -28.28 15.94
C ASN A 205 -7.71 -27.47 15.06
N TRP A 206 -7.20 -26.94 13.96
CA TRP A 206 -8.03 -26.23 12.98
C TRP A 206 -8.88 -27.16 12.14
N THR A 207 -10.20 -27.01 12.24
CA THR A 207 -11.13 -27.58 11.26
C THR A 207 -11.38 -26.61 10.09
N PRO A 208 -11.74 -27.11 8.89
CA PRO A 208 -12.14 -26.23 7.78
C PRO A 208 -13.27 -25.27 8.16
N ALA A 209 -14.29 -25.76 8.88
CA ALA A 209 -15.44 -24.94 9.28
C ALA A 209 -15.04 -23.78 10.22
N LEU A 210 -14.07 -24.01 11.11
CA LEU A 210 -13.57 -22.98 12.02
C LEU A 210 -12.77 -21.91 11.27
N ARG A 211 -11.87 -22.33 10.36
CA ARG A 211 -11.13 -21.40 9.49
C ARG A 211 -12.09 -20.54 8.66
N ASP A 212 -13.10 -21.15 8.06
CA ASP A 212 -14.13 -20.45 7.30
C ASP A 212 -14.91 -19.42 8.16
N SER A 213 -15.11 -19.70 9.44
CA SER A 213 -15.75 -18.77 10.37
C SER A 213 -14.91 -17.51 10.59
N VAL A 214 -13.60 -17.67 10.75
CA VAL A 214 -12.64 -16.56 10.85
C VAL A 214 -12.65 -15.75 9.56
N ILE A 215 -12.55 -16.42 8.40
CA ILE A 215 -12.55 -15.77 7.08
C ILE A 215 -13.83 -14.96 6.85
N ARG A 216 -15.01 -15.54 7.14
CA ARG A 216 -16.29 -14.82 7.06
C ARG A 216 -16.34 -13.61 7.98
N SER A 217 -15.75 -13.73 9.17
CA SER A 217 -15.72 -12.63 10.15
C SER A 217 -14.79 -11.51 9.68
N ALA A 218 -13.61 -11.84 9.14
CA ALA A 218 -12.74 -10.87 8.50
C ALA A 218 -13.45 -10.15 7.34
N VAL A 219 -14.15 -10.88 6.46
CA VAL A 219 -14.91 -10.27 5.35
C VAL A 219 -15.96 -9.27 5.86
N ARG A 220 -16.72 -9.60 6.91
CA ARG A 220 -17.73 -8.68 7.47
C ARG A 220 -17.11 -7.44 8.12
N GLY A 221 -16.09 -7.61 8.97
CA GLY A 221 -15.42 -6.50 9.65
C GLY A 221 -14.73 -5.55 8.67
N LEU A 222 -14.01 -6.10 7.68
CA LEU A 222 -13.33 -5.31 6.65
C LEU A 222 -14.32 -4.64 5.67
N ALA A 223 -15.45 -5.28 5.36
CA ALA A 223 -16.51 -4.66 4.56
C ALA A 223 -17.11 -3.44 5.26
N LYS A 224 -17.18 -3.44 6.61
CA LYS A 224 -17.66 -2.30 7.38
C LYS A 224 -16.71 -1.09 7.27
N TRP A 225 -15.40 -1.30 7.32
CA TRP A 225 -14.41 -0.25 7.02
C TRP A 225 -14.55 0.33 5.61
N ASN A 226 -14.79 -0.52 4.60
CA ASN A 226 -15.11 -0.02 3.25
C ASN A 226 -16.39 0.82 3.24
N GLY A 227 -17.42 0.43 3.99
CA GLY A 227 -18.65 1.21 4.15
C GLY A 227 -18.40 2.59 4.75
N PHE A 228 -17.59 2.68 5.81
CA PHE A 228 -17.17 3.95 6.39
C PHE A 228 -16.41 4.80 5.37
N ALA A 229 -15.41 4.25 4.69
CA ALA A 229 -14.63 4.95 3.68
C ALA A 229 -15.50 5.47 2.52
N ALA A 230 -16.44 4.64 2.04
CA ALA A 230 -17.37 5.00 0.97
C ALA A 230 -18.22 6.22 1.32
N SER A 231 -18.70 6.30 2.57
CA SER A 231 -19.49 7.43 3.05
C SER A 231 -18.70 8.74 3.13
N HIS A 232 -17.36 8.67 3.10
CA HIS A 232 -16.44 9.81 3.14
C HIS A 232 -15.76 10.05 1.77
N GLY A 233 -16.18 9.36 0.70
CA GLY A 233 -15.56 9.49 -0.62
C GLY A 233 -14.14 8.91 -0.72
N ILE A 234 -13.75 8.08 0.24
CA ILE A 234 -12.41 7.51 0.34
C ILE A 234 -12.37 6.17 -0.40
N ALA A 235 -11.38 5.99 -1.26
CA ALA A 235 -11.09 4.70 -1.86
C ALA A 235 -10.40 3.81 -0.82
N LEU A 236 -11.08 2.76 -0.35
CA LEU A 236 -10.54 1.75 0.53
C LEU A 236 -11.01 0.38 0.09
N SER A 237 -10.12 -0.59 -0.10
CA SER A 237 -10.48 -1.97 -0.38
C SER A 237 -9.54 -2.94 0.33
N PHE A 238 -10.02 -4.15 0.58
CA PHE A 238 -9.25 -5.20 1.24
C PHE A 238 -9.09 -6.41 0.32
N ALA A 239 -7.87 -6.90 0.16
CA ALA A 239 -7.58 -8.13 -0.56
C ALA A 239 -7.01 -9.15 0.44
N ILE A 240 -7.70 -10.27 0.60
CA ILE A 240 -7.38 -11.29 1.59
C ILE A 240 -6.68 -12.46 0.88
N GLU A 241 -5.57 -12.91 1.45
CA GLU A 241 -4.99 -14.23 1.18
C GLU A 241 -5.01 -15.08 2.47
N VAL A 242 -5.18 -16.39 2.32
CA VAL A 242 -5.37 -17.32 3.43
C VAL A 242 -4.27 -18.37 3.40
N HIS A 243 -3.64 -18.61 4.54
CA HIS A 243 -2.59 -19.62 4.69
C HIS A 243 -2.88 -20.51 5.89
N ALA A 244 -3.18 -21.78 5.60
CA ALA A 244 -3.39 -22.83 6.59
C ALA A 244 -2.31 -23.91 6.53
N GLY A 245 -2.23 -24.73 7.58
CA GLY A 245 -1.19 -25.77 7.71
C GLY A 245 0.17 -25.20 8.10
N LEU A 246 0.16 -24.05 8.80
CA LEU A 246 1.37 -23.39 9.27
C LEU A 246 1.82 -24.03 10.59
N ALA A 247 2.66 -25.05 10.49
CA ALA A 247 3.13 -25.77 11.68
C ALA A 247 3.97 -24.87 12.59
N THR A 248 3.77 -25.03 13.90
CA THR A 248 4.60 -24.44 14.96
C THR A 248 4.76 -25.46 16.07
N ARG A 249 5.91 -25.43 16.77
CA ARG A 249 6.15 -26.31 17.91
C ARG A 249 5.38 -25.94 19.17
N TYR A 250 4.75 -24.78 19.17
CA TYR A 250 4.05 -24.19 20.31
C TYR A 250 2.53 -24.28 20.12
N GLU A 251 1.79 -24.34 21.22
CA GLU A 251 0.34 -24.12 21.24
C GLU A 251 0.12 -22.62 21.51
N PRO A 252 -0.23 -21.79 20.50
CA PRO A 252 -0.12 -20.34 20.63
C PRO A 252 -0.90 -19.77 21.81
N ILE A 253 -2.11 -20.26 22.06
CA ILE A 253 -2.95 -19.78 23.16
C ILE A 253 -2.39 -20.12 24.54
N ASP A 254 -1.52 -21.13 24.66
CA ASP A 254 -0.89 -21.51 25.92
C ASP A 254 0.38 -20.69 26.23
N ARG A 255 0.75 -19.75 25.34
CA ARG A 255 1.89 -18.85 25.50
C ARG A 255 1.44 -17.45 25.89
N THR A 256 2.19 -16.80 26.78
CA THR A 256 1.94 -15.39 27.09
C THR A 256 2.24 -14.55 25.86
N VAL A 257 1.62 -13.37 25.76
CA VAL A 257 1.92 -12.43 24.68
C VAL A 257 3.38 -11.97 24.75
N ALA A 258 3.98 -11.92 25.95
CA ALA A 258 5.41 -11.68 26.10
C ALA A 258 6.32 -12.74 25.44
N GLU A 259 5.78 -13.92 25.13
CA GLU A 259 6.47 -15.04 24.48
C GLU A 259 6.02 -15.26 23.02
N GLU A 260 5.18 -14.39 22.45
CA GLU A 260 4.52 -14.63 21.15
C GLU A 260 5.49 -14.75 19.97
N ASP A 261 6.60 -13.99 20.02
CA ASP A 261 7.65 -14.02 19.02
C ASP A 261 8.17 -15.44 18.79
N ASN A 262 8.13 -16.32 19.80
CA ASN A 262 8.59 -17.70 19.67
C ASN A 262 7.78 -18.49 18.63
N TRP A 263 6.45 -18.38 18.66
CA TRP A 263 5.58 -19.12 17.75
C TRP A 263 5.36 -18.36 16.44
N ILE A 264 5.38 -17.02 16.46
CA ILE A 264 5.35 -16.21 15.24
C ILE A 264 6.60 -16.47 14.39
N GLU A 265 7.80 -16.46 14.99
CA GLU A 265 9.05 -16.75 14.27
C GLU A 265 9.02 -18.17 13.67
N ASP A 266 8.55 -19.17 14.42
CA ASP A 266 8.51 -20.56 13.97
C ASP A 266 7.56 -20.73 12.77
N VAL A 267 6.35 -20.16 12.85
CA VAL A 267 5.36 -20.13 11.78
C VAL A 267 5.92 -19.45 10.53
N LEU A 268 6.41 -18.22 10.70
CA LEU A 268 6.80 -17.40 9.56
C LEU A 268 8.11 -17.88 8.93
N ALA A 269 9.02 -18.48 9.70
CA ALA A 269 10.23 -19.08 9.14
C ALA A 269 9.92 -20.28 8.25
N GLY A 270 8.94 -21.11 8.67
CA GLY A 270 8.42 -22.20 7.85
C GLY A 270 7.76 -21.68 6.57
N TYR A 271 6.90 -20.67 6.70
CA TYR A 271 6.19 -20.05 5.58
C TYR A 271 7.12 -19.36 4.57
N ALA A 272 8.05 -18.53 5.06
CA ALA A 272 8.98 -17.78 4.22
C ALA A 272 10.12 -18.66 3.65
N GLY A 273 10.34 -19.85 4.21
CA GLY A 273 11.37 -20.79 3.79
C GLY A 273 12.79 -20.40 4.23
N TYR A 274 12.92 -19.46 5.17
CA TYR A 274 14.20 -19.04 5.74
C TYR A 274 14.02 -18.55 7.19
N ARG A 275 15.10 -18.51 7.98
CA ARG A 275 15.06 -18.07 9.38
C ARG A 275 15.55 -16.63 9.55
N SER A 276 14.88 -15.86 10.39
CA SER A 276 15.28 -14.53 10.90
C SER A 276 14.52 -14.26 12.20
N ASP A 277 14.76 -13.12 12.83
CA ASP A 277 13.87 -12.58 13.87
C ASP A 277 12.43 -12.37 13.37
N ALA A 278 11.46 -12.50 14.30
CA ALA A 278 10.02 -12.35 14.05
C ALA A 278 9.68 -11.08 13.26
N SER A 279 10.12 -9.90 13.73
CA SER A 279 9.84 -8.62 13.05
C SER A 279 10.32 -8.59 11.60
N THR A 280 11.51 -9.14 11.32
CA THR A 280 11.98 -9.24 9.93
C THR A 280 11.09 -10.11 9.05
N LEU A 281 10.65 -11.26 9.58
CA LEU A 281 9.78 -12.17 8.86
C LEU A 281 8.38 -11.57 8.65
N GLU A 282 7.82 -10.92 9.67
CA GLU A 282 6.50 -10.26 9.61
C GLU A 282 6.43 -9.24 8.46
N TYR A 283 7.37 -8.30 8.42
CA TYR A 283 7.42 -7.30 7.35
C TYR A 283 7.74 -7.93 5.99
N ASP A 284 8.61 -8.93 5.88
CA ASP A 284 8.87 -9.60 4.60
C ASP A 284 7.62 -10.30 4.06
N VAL A 285 6.86 -10.97 4.92
CA VAL A 285 5.61 -11.64 4.55
C VAL A 285 4.53 -10.63 4.16
N ALA A 286 4.36 -9.55 4.93
CA ALA A 286 3.43 -8.47 4.60
C ALA A 286 3.77 -7.79 3.26
N ASN A 287 5.04 -7.45 3.03
CA ASN A 287 5.49 -6.86 1.77
C ASN A 287 5.29 -7.82 0.58
N ALA A 288 5.48 -9.12 0.78
CA ALA A 288 5.24 -10.12 -0.25
C ALA A 288 3.74 -10.24 -0.59
N ALA A 289 2.85 -10.22 0.42
CA ALA A 289 1.41 -10.19 0.21
C ALA A 289 0.96 -8.94 -0.53
N ARG A 290 1.49 -7.77 -0.13
CA ARG A 290 1.26 -6.50 -0.80
C ARG A 290 1.59 -6.57 -2.30
N SER A 291 2.75 -7.13 -2.65
CA SER A 291 3.18 -7.28 -4.04
C SER A 291 2.29 -8.24 -4.83
N ARG A 292 1.86 -9.36 -4.23
CA ARG A 292 0.97 -10.34 -4.91
C ARG A 292 -0.42 -9.79 -5.17
N LEU A 293 -0.93 -8.96 -4.26
CA LEU A 293 -2.31 -8.45 -4.30
C LEU A 293 -2.40 -7.03 -4.87
N GLY A 294 -1.28 -6.45 -5.31
CA GLY A 294 -1.22 -5.10 -5.86
C GLY A 294 -1.76 -4.05 -4.88
N ALA A 295 -1.43 -4.21 -3.60
CA ALA A 295 -1.91 -3.35 -2.53
C ALA A 295 -0.91 -2.23 -2.22
N GLN A 296 -1.36 -1.16 -1.56
CA GLN A 296 -0.48 -0.10 -1.04
C GLN A 296 0.00 -0.45 0.38
N TRP A 297 -0.86 -1.16 1.12
CA TRP A 297 -0.65 -1.53 2.51
C TRP A 297 -0.74 -3.03 2.71
N SER A 298 -0.22 -3.53 3.82
CA SER A 298 -0.45 -4.91 4.24
C SER A 298 -0.43 -5.06 5.75
N VAL A 299 -1.28 -5.96 6.24
CA VAL A 299 -1.38 -6.36 7.63
C VAL A 299 -1.48 -7.89 7.71
N LEU A 300 -0.83 -8.49 8.70
CA LEU A 300 -0.96 -9.90 9.02
C LEU A 300 -2.01 -10.09 10.12
N LEU A 301 -2.92 -11.03 9.93
CA LEU A 301 -3.88 -11.48 10.93
C LEU A 301 -3.49 -12.89 11.36
N PHE A 302 -2.99 -13.04 12.58
CA PHE A 302 -2.76 -14.36 13.18
C PHE A 302 -4.02 -14.81 13.90
N ALA A 303 -4.71 -15.80 13.32
CA ALA A 303 -5.85 -16.42 13.98
C ALA A 303 -5.34 -17.51 14.93
N VAL A 304 -5.72 -17.43 16.21
CA VAL A 304 -5.30 -18.40 17.22
C VAL A 304 -6.46 -19.34 17.56
N GLN A 305 -6.23 -20.65 17.43
CA GLN A 305 -7.24 -21.66 17.78
C GLN A 305 -7.35 -21.71 19.31
N ASN A 306 -8.53 -21.36 19.84
CA ASN A 306 -8.93 -21.62 21.22
C ASN A 306 -10.47 -21.83 21.39
N ASP A 307 -11.16 -22.41 20.40
CA ASP A 307 -12.62 -22.49 20.28
C ASP A 307 -13.34 -23.13 21.48
N THR A 308 -12.65 -24.03 22.17
CA THR A 308 -13.14 -24.73 23.37
C THR A 308 -12.42 -24.29 24.65
N ASP A 309 -11.64 -23.22 24.57
CA ASP A 309 -10.94 -22.67 25.72
C ASP A 309 -11.93 -22.02 26.73
N PRO A 310 -11.81 -22.31 28.03
CA PRO A 310 -12.77 -21.83 29.03
C PRO A 310 -12.76 -20.32 29.29
N ASP A 311 -11.66 -19.62 29.02
CA ASP A 311 -11.55 -18.18 29.29
C ASP A 311 -11.20 -17.35 28.05
N GLY A 312 -10.84 -18.00 26.95
CA GLY A 312 -10.64 -17.36 25.65
C GLY A 312 -9.49 -16.35 25.64
N ALA A 313 -8.54 -16.45 26.58
CA ALA A 313 -7.45 -15.52 26.79
C ALA A 313 -6.09 -16.24 26.85
N PHE A 314 -5.03 -15.52 26.54
CA PHE A 314 -3.65 -15.94 26.79
C PHE A 314 -3.37 -15.97 28.30
N PRO A 315 -2.34 -16.70 28.78
CA PRO A 315 -2.09 -16.90 30.21
C PRO A 315 -1.77 -15.62 31.00
N ASP A 316 -1.35 -14.54 30.32
CA ASP A 316 -1.12 -13.22 30.88
C ASP A 316 -2.35 -12.29 30.79
N GLY A 317 -3.50 -12.84 30.38
CA GLY A 317 -4.80 -12.19 30.39
C GLY A 317 -5.15 -11.41 29.12
N TYR A 318 -4.23 -11.32 28.14
CA TYR A 318 -4.50 -10.72 26.83
C TYR A 318 -5.38 -11.63 25.97
N PHE A 319 -5.94 -11.13 24.88
CA PHE A 319 -6.77 -11.88 23.93
C PHE A 319 -6.50 -11.30 22.53
N SER A 320 -7.50 -10.83 21.78
CA SER A 320 -7.25 -10.02 20.59
C SER A 320 -6.39 -8.81 20.95
N HIS A 321 -5.39 -8.54 20.11
CA HIS A 321 -4.44 -7.45 20.31
C HIS A 321 -3.68 -7.13 19.02
N ALA A 322 -3.10 -5.94 18.94
CA ALA A 322 -2.41 -5.45 17.75
C ALA A 322 -1.17 -4.62 18.08
N ARG A 323 -0.21 -4.61 17.15
CA ARG A 323 0.91 -3.67 17.17
C ARG A 323 0.45 -2.34 16.57
N LEU A 324 0.65 -1.23 17.29
CA LEU A 324 0.41 0.10 16.73
C LEU A 324 1.31 0.34 15.51
N GLY A 325 0.69 0.71 14.39
CA GLY A 325 1.41 0.87 13.11
C GLY A 325 1.75 -0.44 12.40
N GLY A 326 1.23 -1.56 12.90
CA GLY A 326 1.42 -2.88 12.30
C GLY A 326 2.79 -3.51 12.60
N PRO A 327 3.21 -4.53 11.82
CA PRO A 327 2.55 -5.05 10.62
C PRO A 327 1.49 -6.14 10.92
N PHE A 328 1.16 -6.43 12.18
CA PHE A 328 0.25 -7.52 12.52
C PHE A 328 -0.67 -7.24 13.70
N PHE A 329 -1.72 -8.05 13.76
CA PHE A 329 -2.56 -8.26 14.93
C PHE A 329 -2.89 -9.75 15.09
N VAL A 330 -3.28 -10.12 16.30
CA VAL A 330 -3.61 -11.49 16.71
C VAL A 330 -5.05 -11.51 17.18
N THR A 331 -5.81 -12.54 16.79
CA THR A 331 -7.16 -12.74 17.30
C THR A 331 -7.40 -14.22 17.60
N PRO A 332 -7.62 -14.58 18.88
CA PRO A 332 -8.16 -15.89 19.22
C PRO A 332 -9.58 -16.06 18.67
N VAL A 333 -9.97 -17.29 18.30
CA VAL A 333 -11.31 -17.58 17.78
C VAL A 333 -12.39 -17.34 18.83
N ASN A 334 -12.15 -17.86 20.04
CA ASN A 334 -12.95 -17.58 21.21
C ASN A 334 -12.37 -16.37 21.93
N ASN A 335 -12.96 -15.19 21.70
CA ASN A 335 -12.62 -13.98 22.43
C ASN A 335 -13.44 -13.91 23.73
N MET A 336 -12.84 -14.42 24.81
CA MET A 336 -13.35 -14.32 26.18
C MET A 336 -14.73 -14.94 26.48
N ASN A 337 -15.21 -15.93 25.70
CA ASN A 337 -16.59 -16.41 25.79
C ASN A 337 -17.63 -15.28 25.75
N SER A 338 -17.26 -14.14 25.14
CA SER A 338 -17.99 -12.90 25.27
C SER A 338 -19.29 -12.95 24.45
N THR A 339 -20.42 -12.69 25.11
CA THR A 339 -21.70 -12.47 24.42
C THR A 339 -21.87 -11.04 23.91
N SER A 340 -20.91 -10.13 24.19
CA SER A 340 -21.06 -8.70 23.89
C SER A 340 -20.61 -8.31 22.47
N ALA A 341 -19.77 -9.12 21.83
CA ALA A 341 -19.29 -8.85 20.46
C ALA A 341 -18.98 -10.14 19.70
N THR A 342 -19.13 -10.09 18.38
CA THR A 342 -18.78 -11.18 17.46
C THR A 342 -17.32 -11.05 17.00
N LEU A 343 -16.72 -12.12 16.46
CA LEU A 343 -15.32 -12.11 16.01
C LEU A 343 -15.01 -11.01 14.96
N ASP A 344 -15.97 -10.67 14.10
CA ASP A 344 -15.84 -9.59 13.12
C ASP A 344 -15.63 -8.22 13.76
N PHE A 345 -16.17 -7.99 14.96
CA PHE A 345 -15.92 -6.75 15.69
C PHE A 345 -14.48 -6.66 16.20
N TYR A 346 -13.92 -7.74 16.75
CA TYR A 346 -12.51 -7.72 17.19
C TYR A 346 -11.59 -7.50 15.99
N ILE A 347 -11.82 -8.18 14.87
CA ILE A 347 -11.04 -7.95 13.64
C ILE A 347 -11.17 -6.50 13.15
N GLU A 348 -12.37 -5.93 13.21
CA GLU A 348 -12.63 -4.53 12.84
C GLU A 348 -11.89 -3.55 13.76
N HIS A 349 -11.82 -3.83 15.05
CA HIS A 349 -11.13 -3.01 16.05
C HIS A 349 -9.61 -3.13 15.93
N GLU A 350 -9.06 -4.35 15.97
CA GLU A 350 -7.61 -4.60 15.99
C GLU A 350 -6.90 -4.10 14.73
N ILE A 351 -7.55 -4.16 13.56
CA ILE A 351 -6.95 -3.63 12.34
C ILE A 351 -6.77 -2.10 12.42
N ALA A 352 -7.59 -1.38 13.20
CA ALA A 352 -7.45 0.06 13.35
C ALA A 352 -6.12 0.45 14.04
N HIS A 353 -5.68 -0.34 15.02
CA HIS A 353 -4.36 -0.17 15.65
C HIS A 353 -3.21 -0.35 14.67
N SER A 354 -3.34 -1.28 13.71
CA SER A 354 -2.35 -1.43 12.64
C SER A 354 -2.20 -0.15 11.82
N PHE A 355 -3.22 0.72 11.80
CA PHE A 355 -3.22 2.06 11.22
C PHE A 355 -3.23 3.17 12.29
N TRP A 356 -2.53 2.95 13.41
CA TRP A 356 -2.24 3.95 14.43
C TRP A 356 -3.41 4.45 15.29
N ALA A 357 -4.62 3.90 15.14
CA ALA A 357 -5.71 4.21 16.05
C ALA A 357 -5.35 3.79 17.48
N LEU A 358 -5.64 4.62 18.46
CA LEU A 358 -5.47 4.35 19.88
C LEU A 358 -6.78 3.84 20.48
N ASP A 359 -6.69 3.15 21.61
CA ASP A 359 -7.87 2.82 22.41
C ASP A 359 -8.50 4.07 22.99
N GLU A 360 -9.81 4.08 23.05
CA GLU A 360 -10.59 5.18 23.61
C GLU A 360 -11.30 4.77 24.92
N HIS A 361 -11.35 3.46 25.23
CA HIS A 361 -11.85 2.93 26.50
C HIS A 361 -10.73 2.81 27.56
N PHE A 362 -11.02 2.11 28.66
CA PHE A 362 -10.09 1.92 29.77
C PHE A 362 -9.40 0.53 29.68
N PRO A 363 -8.29 0.32 28.94
CA PRO A 363 -7.33 -0.77 29.23
C PRO A 363 -6.68 -0.79 30.64
N SER A 364 -5.47 -1.33 30.74
CA SER A 364 -4.54 -1.23 31.87
C SER A 364 -3.12 -0.76 31.47
N ASN A 365 -2.90 -0.34 30.21
CA ASN A 365 -1.58 0.00 29.66
C ASN A 365 -1.34 1.51 29.50
N GLY A 366 -0.68 1.97 28.43
CA GLY A 366 -0.34 3.37 28.18
C GLY A 366 -0.98 3.96 26.91
N TRP A 367 -1.53 3.15 26.02
CA TRP A 367 -1.83 3.48 24.60
C TRP A 367 -3.28 3.86 24.34
N TRP A 368 -3.77 4.71 25.21
CA TRP A 368 -5.18 5.06 25.40
C TRP A 368 -5.37 6.47 25.96
N SER A 369 -4.29 7.14 26.38
CA SER A 369 -4.39 8.42 27.08
C SER A 369 -4.76 9.53 26.08
N CYS A 370 -5.65 10.45 26.47
CA CYS A 370 -5.95 11.62 25.64
C CYS A 370 -4.80 12.61 25.47
N GLN A 371 -3.68 12.41 26.18
CA GLN A 371 -2.45 13.14 25.95
C GLN A 371 -1.58 12.53 24.85
N LEU A 372 -1.88 11.30 24.42
CA LEU A 372 -1.22 10.69 23.29
C LEU A 372 -1.78 11.22 21.97
N THR A 373 -0.89 11.26 21.00
CA THR A 373 -1.17 11.67 19.63
C THR A 373 -0.52 10.67 18.68
N THR A 374 -1.25 10.17 17.69
CA THR A 374 -0.78 9.15 16.74
C THR A 374 -1.26 9.43 15.33
N GLY A 375 -0.90 8.56 14.39
CA GLY A 375 -1.32 8.67 13.01
C GLY A 375 -0.51 9.69 12.23
N TYR A 376 -0.67 9.66 10.91
CA TYR A 376 0.12 10.43 9.96
C TYR A 376 0.22 11.93 10.28
N PHE A 377 -0.86 12.50 10.84
CA PHE A 377 -0.94 13.92 11.20
C PHE A 377 -0.86 14.20 12.70
N ASN A 378 -0.31 13.28 13.51
CA ASN A 378 -0.11 13.48 14.95
C ASN A 378 -1.41 13.89 15.69
N GLN A 379 -2.47 13.11 15.50
CA GLN A 379 -3.83 13.44 15.91
C GLN A 379 -4.11 12.98 17.34
N PRO A 380 -4.79 13.79 18.16
CA PRO A 380 -4.99 13.49 19.58
C PRO A 380 -6.08 12.44 19.82
N ASN A 381 -6.03 11.80 20.99
CA ASN A 381 -7.03 10.84 21.45
C ASN A 381 -8.05 11.44 22.43
N SER A 382 -8.56 12.65 22.14
CA SER A 382 -9.28 13.46 23.14
C SER A 382 -10.66 12.93 23.55
N ASN A 383 -11.17 11.89 22.90
CA ASN A 383 -12.35 11.16 23.34
C ASN A 383 -12.09 10.02 24.31
N SER A 384 -10.82 9.77 24.65
CA SER A 384 -10.48 8.84 25.72
C SER A 384 -11.14 9.21 27.05
N VAL A 385 -11.50 8.21 27.84
CA VAL A 385 -12.13 8.38 29.15
C VAL A 385 -11.13 8.51 30.32
N VAL A 386 -9.83 8.63 30.04
CA VAL A 386 -8.72 8.43 31.00
C VAL A 386 -7.86 9.69 31.18
N PRO A 387 -7.32 10.03 32.38
CA PRO A 387 -7.26 9.25 33.63
C PRO A 387 -8.52 9.24 34.50
N ALA A 388 -9.56 9.99 34.14
CA ALA A 388 -10.84 9.92 34.85
C ALA A 388 -12.00 10.32 33.93
N PRO A 389 -13.22 9.81 34.18
CA PRO A 389 -14.43 10.27 33.48
C PRO A 389 -14.54 11.80 33.53
N GLY A 390 -14.60 12.44 32.36
CA GLY A 390 -14.68 13.90 32.22
C GLY A 390 -13.33 14.63 32.12
N TYR A 391 -12.20 13.92 32.17
CA TYR A 391 -10.87 14.54 32.06
C TYR A 391 -10.57 15.07 30.65
N CYS A 392 -10.85 14.27 29.62
CA CYS A 392 -10.60 14.64 28.22
C CYS A 392 -11.76 15.43 27.58
N GLY A 393 -12.75 15.83 28.40
CA GLY A 393 -13.81 16.76 28.03
C GLY A 393 -14.87 16.25 27.04
N TYR A 394 -14.63 15.16 26.30
CA TYR A 394 -15.52 14.71 25.23
C TYR A 394 -15.76 13.19 25.24
N ARG A 395 -16.90 12.71 25.74
CA ARG A 395 -17.31 11.30 25.56
C ARG A 395 -18.14 11.20 24.26
N ARG A 396 -17.58 10.55 23.24
CA ARG A 396 -18.30 10.24 22.00
C ARG A 396 -18.21 8.75 21.74
N GLY A 397 -19.32 8.16 21.32
CA GLY A 397 -19.34 6.79 20.85
C GLY A 397 -18.35 6.57 19.73
N CYS A 398 -17.59 5.48 19.81
CA CYS A 398 -16.65 5.11 18.77
C CYS A 398 -16.32 3.62 18.80
N LEU A 399 -15.78 3.13 17.69
CA LEU A 399 -15.31 1.78 17.47
C LEU A 399 -14.20 1.42 18.44
N MET A 400 -13.27 2.35 18.66
CA MET A 400 -12.14 2.18 19.58
C MET A 400 -12.53 2.41 21.05
N TYR A 401 -13.79 2.76 21.33
CA TYR A 401 -14.32 2.86 22.69
C TYR A 401 -15.01 1.56 23.09
N ALA A 402 -16.23 1.34 22.64
CA ALA A 402 -17.04 0.15 22.95
C ALA A 402 -18.34 0.12 22.14
N ASN A 403 -18.57 1.08 21.25
CA ASN A 403 -19.87 1.28 20.62
C ASN A 403 -20.01 0.39 19.39
N TYR A 404 -20.29 -0.88 19.67
CA TYR A 404 -20.72 -1.86 18.70
C TYR A 404 -22.25 -1.82 18.49
N PRO A 405 -22.73 -2.11 17.27
CA PRO A 405 -22.08 -1.85 15.99
C PRO A 405 -22.27 -0.37 15.59
N ASP A 406 -21.50 0.14 14.63
CA ASP A 406 -21.82 1.36 13.84
C ASP A 406 -21.38 2.75 14.32
N SER A 407 -20.46 2.91 15.26
CA SER A 407 -19.95 4.24 15.61
C SER A 407 -18.49 4.45 15.18
N LEU A 408 -18.25 5.26 14.15
CA LEU A 408 -16.91 5.77 13.82
C LEU A 408 -16.84 7.26 14.17
N CYS A 409 -15.93 7.62 15.05
CA CYS A 409 -15.74 8.99 15.52
C CYS A 409 -14.57 9.68 14.81
N ASP A 410 -14.60 11.01 14.81
CA ASP A 410 -13.60 11.82 14.11
C ASP A 410 -12.18 11.61 14.66
N PHE A 411 -12.01 11.18 15.92
CA PHE A 411 -10.70 10.91 16.52
C PHE A 411 -10.03 9.69 15.89
N THR A 412 -10.71 8.55 15.89
CA THR A 412 -10.26 7.35 15.18
C THR A 412 -10.04 7.64 13.69
N GLN A 413 -10.97 8.35 13.01
CA GLN A 413 -10.82 8.72 11.59
C GLN A 413 -9.51 9.49 11.34
N ARG A 414 -9.22 10.50 12.16
CA ARG A 414 -8.01 11.32 12.03
C ARG A 414 -6.74 10.51 12.29
N GLN A 415 -6.76 9.59 13.25
CA GLN A 415 -5.60 8.74 13.57
C GLN A 415 -5.29 7.73 12.44
N ILE A 416 -6.31 7.16 11.79
CA ILE A 416 -6.12 6.24 10.65
C ILE A 416 -5.81 6.95 9.33
N GLY A 417 -5.60 8.28 9.35
CA GLY A 417 -5.18 9.08 8.21
C GLY A 417 -6.32 9.71 7.39
N TRP A 418 -7.54 9.75 7.90
CA TRP A 418 -8.67 10.43 7.25
C TRP A 418 -8.88 11.85 7.78
N ALA A 419 -7.81 12.51 8.22
CA ALA A 419 -7.92 13.89 8.66
C ALA A 419 -8.19 14.81 7.46
N ASP A 420 -9.15 15.71 7.66
CA ASP A 420 -9.45 16.87 6.81
C ASP A 420 -9.09 18.10 7.65
N LEU A 421 -7.86 18.59 7.47
CA LEU A 421 -7.30 19.69 8.27
C LEU A 421 -7.72 21.06 7.75
N ASP A 422 -8.11 21.17 6.48
CA ASP A 422 -8.57 22.43 5.87
C ASP A 422 -10.11 22.61 5.89
N GLY A 423 -10.85 21.55 6.20
CA GLY A 423 -12.30 21.54 6.41
C GLY A 423 -13.11 21.49 5.11
N ASN A 424 -12.54 20.99 4.02
CA ASN A 424 -13.19 20.96 2.71
C ASN A 424 -14.06 19.69 2.47
N GLY A 425 -14.04 18.74 3.41
CA GLY A 425 -14.78 17.47 3.36
C GLY A 425 -14.04 16.31 2.70
N ILE A 426 -12.76 16.48 2.35
CA ILE A 426 -11.90 15.51 1.70
C ILE A 426 -10.65 15.30 2.58
N PRO A 427 -10.19 14.06 2.81
CA PRO A 427 -8.94 13.86 3.55
C PRO A 427 -7.72 14.44 2.83
N ASP A 428 -6.84 15.14 3.55
CA ASP A 428 -5.68 15.81 2.97
C ASP A 428 -4.72 14.85 2.24
N LEU A 429 -4.64 13.58 2.68
CA LEU A 429 -3.77 12.56 2.08
C LEU A 429 -4.18 12.11 0.69
N ILE A 430 -5.39 12.45 0.23
CA ILE A 430 -5.80 12.25 -1.17
C ILE A 430 -5.78 13.55 -1.98
N GLU A 431 -5.37 14.65 -1.36
CA GLU A 431 -5.27 15.97 -1.98
C GLU A 431 -3.84 16.40 -2.29
N THR A 432 -2.92 15.42 -2.36
CA THR A 432 -1.55 15.68 -2.79
C THR A 432 -1.52 16.14 -4.25
N HIS A 433 -0.59 17.04 -4.57
CA HIS A 433 -0.41 17.59 -5.91
C HIS A 433 0.94 17.15 -6.49
N PRO A 434 1.02 16.81 -7.79
CA PRO A 434 2.29 16.49 -8.40
C PRO A 434 3.12 17.77 -8.63
N ALA A 435 4.40 17.60 -8.93
CA ALA A 435 5.30 18.63 -9.43
C ALA A 435 5.92 18.17 -10.76
N VAL A 436 6.19 19.12 -11.66
CA VAL A 436 6.78 18.85 -12.97
C VAL A 436 8.09 19.61 -13.11
N PHE A 437 9.13 18.93 -13.58
CA PHE A 437 10.49 19.44 -13.71
C PHE A 437 11.00 19.15 -15.13
N PRO A 438 10.87 20.09 -16.07
CA PRO A 438 11.58 19.98 -17.34
C PRO A 438 13.10 19.99 -17.10
N ASP A 439 13.87 19.25 -17.90
CA ASP A 439 15.33 19.14 -17.75
C ASP A 439 16.04 20.49 -17.96
N SER A 440 15.37 21.44 -18.61
CA SER A 440 15.84 22.82 -18.75
C SER A 440 14.67 23.81 -18.77
N SER A 441 14.89 24.97 -18.14
CA SER A 441 14.02 26.14 -18.26
C SER A 441 14.24 26.90 -19.58
N GLU A 442 15.36 26.65 -20.27
CA GLU A 442 15.68 27.26 -21.57
C GLU A 442 16.21 26.23 -22.57
N TYR A 443 15.72 26.29 -23.81
CA TYR A 443 16.20 25.45 -24.90
C TYR A 443 16.52 26.33 -26.11
N ARG A 444 17.73 26.18 -26.67
CA ARG A 444 18.18 27.00 -27.82
C ARG A 444 18.67 26.08 -28.93
N THR A 445 18.10 26.22 -30.12
CA THR A 445 18.52 25.43 -31.29
C THR A 445 18.22 26.17 -32.60
N VAL A 446 18.50 25.51 -33.72
CA VAL A 446 18.19 25.97 -35.07
C VAL A 446 16.80 25.46 -35.49
N ALA A 447 16.02 26.31 -36.14
CA ALA A 447 14.72 25.96 -36.69
C ALA A 447 14.82 24.92 -37.82
N GLY A 448 13.76 24.16 -38.06
CA GLY A 448 13.67 23.22 -39.18
C GLY A 448 13.86 21.74 -38.82
N SER A 449 13.88 21.39 -37.54
CA SER A 449 13.79 20.01 -37.07
C SER A 449 12.84 19.91 -35.87
N PRO A 450 12.19 18.75 -35.65
CA PRO A 450 11.43 18.51 -34.43
C PRO A 450 12.30 18.71 -33.20
N ILE A 451 11.72 19.27 -32.14
CA ILE A 451 12.43 19.54 -30.89
C ILE A 451 11.95 18.54 -29.86
N THR A 452 12.90 17.81 -29.26
CA THR A 452 12.61 16.87 -28.18
C THR A 452 12.98 17.51 -26.86
N LEU A 453 11.97 17.74 -26.02
CA LEU A 453 12.13 18.16 -24.64
C LEU A 453 11.93 16.97 -23.71
N ARG A 454 12.58 16.99 -22.56
CA ARG A 454 12.55 15.93 -21.54
C ARG A 454 12.34 16.53 -20.17
N GLY A 455 11.90 15.70 -19.24
CA GLY A 455 11.77 16.07 -17.85
C GLY A 455 11.27 14.92 -16.99
N LYS A 456 10.93 15.24 -15.75
CA LYS A 456 10.30 14.33 -14.80
C LYS A 456 9.09 14.97 -14.13
N ALA A 457 8.12 14.16 -13.78
CA ALA A 457 7.04 14.48 -12.85
C ALA A 457 7.21 13.66 -11.57
N LEU A 458 6.83 14.25 -10.43
CA LEU A 458 6.97 13.66 -9.11
C LEU A 458 5.72 13.95 -8.30
N GLU A 459 5.18 12.95 -7.62
CA GLU A 459 4.17 13.20 -6.60
C GLU A 459 4.81 13.92 -5.41
N VAL A 460 4.09 14.87 -4.80
CA VAL A 460 4.57 15.62 -3.63
C VAL A 460 3.79 15.17 -2.40
N ALA A 461 4.38 14.24 -1.65
CA ALA A 461 3.81 13.75 -0.41
C ALA A 461 3.80 14.82 0.70
N ILE A 462 2.76 14.81 1.53
CA ILE A 462 2.68 15.65 2.73
C ILE A 462 3.60 15.06 3.81
N PRO A 463 4.33 15.86 4.61
CA PRO A 463 5.17 15.34 5.69
C PRO A 463 4.38 14.50 6.71
N ASN A 464 4.88 13.30 6.99
CA ASN A 464 4.40 12.48 8.09
C ASN A 464 4.85 13.11 9.42
N GLN A 465 3.92 13.27 10.34
CA GLN A 465 4.12 13.92 11.64
C GLN A 465 3.97 12.94 12.80
N ASN A 466 3.77 11.64 12.53
CA ASN A 466 3.57 10.64 13.56
C ASN A 466 4.80 10.56 14.50
N PRO A 467 4.65 10.88 15.80
CA PRO A 467 5.77 10.92 16.73
C PRO A 467 6.33 9.53 17.07
N TYR A 468 5.59 8.48 16.75
CA TYR A 468 5.93 7.10 17.06
C TYR A 468 6.41 6.30 15.84
N HIS A 469 6.36 6.90 14.65
CA HIS A 469 6.94 6.29 13.46
C HIS A 469 8.47 6.33 13.51
N TYR A 470 9.11 5.36 12.84
CA TYR A 470 10.55 5.34 12.70
C TYR A 470 11.07 6.62 12.04
N PHE A 471 12.17 7.17 12.56
CA PHE A 471 12.89 8.32 12.01
C PHE A 471 12.06 9.60 11.77
N LEU A 472 11.00 9.85 12.56
CA LEU A 472 10.07 10.99 12.43
C LEU A 472 9.07 10.88 11.27
N GLY A 473 8.86 9.68 10.69
CA GLY A 473 7.85 9.47 9.64
C GLY A 473 8.42 9.59 8.23
N ASP A 474 8.03 8.69 7.33
CA ASP A 474 8.26 8.85 5.89
C ASP A 474 7.10 9.61 5.24
N SER A 475 7.43 10.64 4.46
CA SER A 475 6.43 11.35 3.65
C SER A 475 6.00 10.47 2.48
N ILE A 476 4.75 10.01 2.53
CA ILE A 476 4.20 9.04 1.58
C ILE A 476 3.01 9.62 0.83
N SER A 477 2.92 9.29 -0.46
CA SER A 477 1.68 9.43 -1.23
C SER A 477 1.36 8.12 -1.95
N ILE A 478 0.09 7.76 -1.95
CA ILE A 478 -0.44 6.62 -2.71
C ILE A 478 -0.86 7.03 -4.13
N ALA A 479 -0.84 8.33 -4.45
CA ALA A 479 -1.14 8.80 -5.79
C ALA A 479 0.01 8.51 -6.74
N SER A 480 -0.33 8.20 -7.99
CA SER A 480 0.62 8.07 -9.08
C SER A 480 0.49 9.26 -10.04
N ILE A 481 1.52 9.53 -10.82
CA ILE A 481 1.40 10.43 -11.97
C ILE A 481 0.49 9.75 -13.00
N ASP A 482 -0.54 10.44 -13.46
CA ASP A 482 -1.48 9.99 -14.50
C ASP A 482 -1.07 10.51 -15.88
N SER A 483 -0.67 11.79 -15.94
CA SER A 483 -0.28 12.37 -17.22
C SER A 483 0.56 13.63 -17.08
N VAL A 484 1.43 13.83 -18.07
CA VAL A 484 2.10 15.11 -18.30
C VAL A 484 1.62 15.70 -19.62
N ARG A 485 1.22 16.96 -19.59
CA ARG A 485 0.70 17.73 -20.72
C ARG A 485 1.57 18.96 -20.94
N TYR A 486 1.63 19.42 -22.18
CA TYR A 486 2.33 20.64 -22.55
C TYR A 486 1.57 21.47 -23.58
N ARG A 487 1.73 22.80 -23.50
CA ARG A 487 1.16 23.76 -24.45
C ARG A 487 2.26 24.65 -25.00
N VAL A 488 2.22 24.96 -26.29
CA VAL A 488 3.13 25.93 -26.91
C VAL A 488 2.37 27.23 -27.13
N ASP A 489 2.87 28.33 -26.58
CA ASP A 489 2.30 29.69 -26.68
C ASP A 489 0.79 29.75 -26.38
N GLY A 490 0.33 29.07 -25.32
CA GLY A 490 -1.07 29.03 -24.92
C GLY A 490 -2.00 28.26 -25.89
N GLY A 491 -1.43 27.53 -26.86
CA GLY A 491 -2.16 26.70 -27.81
C GLY A 491 -2.82 25.45 -27.19
N PRO A 492 -3.28 24.51 -28.04
CA PRO A 492 -3.87 23.25 -27.58
C PRO A 492 -2.92 22.43 -26.70
N ALA A 493 -3.49 21.75 -25.70
CA ALA A 493 -2.74 20.83 -24.85
C ALA A 493 -2.35 19.55 -25.61
N ASN A 494 -1.07 19.23 -25.56
CA ASN A 494 -0.49 17.98 -26.07
C ASN A 494 -0.11 17.09 -24.89
N ARG A 495 -0.03 15.77 -25.09
CA ARG A 495 0.46 14.83 -24.07
C ARG A 495 1.94 14.53 -24.31
N ALA A 496 2.71 14.53 -23.23
CA ALA A 496 4.05 13.96 -23.23
C ALA A 496 3.95 12.42 -23.21
N VAL A 497 5.05 11.77 -23.60
CA VAL A 497 5.18 10.32 -23.65
C VAL A 497 6.00 9.86 -22.43
N PRO A 498 5.49 8.93 -21.60
CA PRO A 498 6.26 8.35 -20.50
C PRO A 498 7.43 7.51 -21.03
N SER A 499 8.51 7.41 -20.25
CA SER A 499 9.76 6.78 -20.71
C SER A 499 9.72 5.25 -20.72
N ASP A 500 8.89 4.65 -19.86
CA ASP A 500 8.65 3.21 -19.73
C ASP A 500 7.34 2.74 -20.39
N GLY A 501 6.54 3.68 -20.90
CA GLY A 501 5.37 3.42 -21.75
C GLY A 501 4.04 3.74 -21.10
N THR A 502 3.98 3.91 -19.78
CA THR A 502 2.78 4.24 -19.02
C THR A 502 3.11 5.25 -17.92
N PHE A 503 2.17 6.13 -17.57
CA PHE A 503 2.28 6.94 -16.37
C PHE A 503 1.52 6.19 -15.27
N ASP A 504 2.23 5.55 -14.35
CA ASP A 504 1.62 4.68 -13.34
C ASP A 504 2.36 4.65 -11.99
N SER A 505 3.42 5.45 -11.84
CA SER A 505 4.18 5.55 -10.60
C SER A 505 4.20 6.98 -10.05
N GLY A 506 4.58 7.15 -8.78
CA GLY A 506 4.76 8.49 -8.19
C GLY A 506 5.99 9.25 -8.71
N ARG A 507 6.78 8.66 -9.61
CA ARG A 507 7.91 9.32 -10.27
C ARG A 507 8.00 8.88 -11.72
N GLU A 508 7.75 9.81 -12.62
CA GLU A 508 7.67 9.51 -14.04
C GLU A 508 8.63 10.37 -14.85
N TRP A 509 9.38 9.75 -15.75
CA TRP A 509 10.20 10.46 -16.73
C TRP A 509 9.44 10.58 -18.03
N PHE A 510 9.48 11.75 -18.68
CA PHE A 510 8.72 11.98 -19.89
C PHE A 510 9.55 12.62 -21.00
N THR A 511 9.07 12.45 -22.23
CA THR A 511 9.56 13.12 -23.43
C THR A 511 8.40 13.81 -24.14
N ALA A 512 8.60 15.05 -24.56
CA ALA A 512 7.67 15.81 -25.40
C ALA A 512 8.35 16.15 -26.73
N THR A 513 7.65 15.97 -27.85
CA THR A 513 8.16 16.34 -29.17
C THR A 513 7.33 17.50 -29.72
N LEU A 514 7.96 18.66 -29.84
CA LEU A 514 7.33 19.81 -30.49
C LEU A 514 7.32 19.59 -32.01
N PRO A 515 6.28 20.07 -32.71
CA PRO A 515 6.28 20.08 -34.17
C PRO A 515 7.43 20.95 -34.71
N VAL A 516 7.68 20.88 -36.01
CA VAL A 516 8.66 21.79 -36.63
C VAL A 516 8.11 23.21 -36.54
N LEU A 517 8.79 24.04 -35.75
CA LEU A 517 8.44 25.44 -35.52
C LEU A 517 9.34 26.36 -36.36
N PRO A 518 8.80 27.50 -36.87
CA PRO A 518 9.61 28.56 -37.47
C PRO A 518 10.66 29.14 -36.51
N PRO A 519 11.64 29.92 -37.02
CA PRO A 519 12.47 30.75 -36.16
C PRO A 519 11.62 31.69 -35.31
N GLY A 520 11.89 31.75 -34.01
CA GLY A 520 11.08 32.49 -33.04
C GLY A 520 11.43 32.11 -31.61
N ASP A 521 10.89 32.85 -30.65
CA ASP A 521 10.93 32.51 -29.24
C ASP A 521 9.54 32.03 -28.82
N TYR A 522 9.49 30.86 -28.18
CA TYR A 522 8.27 30.17 -27.78
C TYR A 522 8.29 29.90 -26.27
N VAL A 523 7.12 29.82 -25.66
CA VAL A 523 6.94 29.37 -24.27
C VAL A 523 6.22 28.03 -24.29
N VAL A 524 6.83 27.04 -23.65
CA VAL A 524 6.21 25.75 -23.38
C VAL A 524 5.74 25.73 -21.94
N GLU A 525 4.43 25.64 -21.73
CA GLU A 525 3.83 25.46 -20.40
C GLU A 525 3.70 23.96 -20.11
N TRP A 526 3.97 23.55 -18.86
CA TRP A 526 3.91 22.17 -18.41
C TRP A 526 2.85 21.97 -17.34
N GLU A 527 2.07 20.90 -17.48
CA GLU A 527 1.07 20.47 -16.50
C GLU A 527 1.24 18.97 -16.22
N ALA A 528 1.50 18.59 -14.97
CA ALA A 528 1.41 17.20 -14.50
C ALA A 528 0.09 17.00 -13.75
N TRP A 529 -0.53 15.85 -13.95
CA TRP A 529 -1.77 15.40 -13.30
C TRP A 529 -1.50 14.08 -12.60
N ASN A 530 -2.07 13.88 -11.40
CA ASN A 530 -1.98 12.63 -10.68
C ASN A 530 -3.28 11.81 -10.79
N SER A 531 -3.25 10.60 -10.23
CA SER A 531 -4.35 9.63 -10.23
C SER A 531 -5.62 10.11 -9.52
N ASN A 532 -5.51 11.12 -8.66
CA ASN A 532 -6.65 11.76 -7.98
C ASN A 532 -7.26 12.89 -8.83
N GLY A 533 -6.72 13.14 -10.03
CA GLY A 533 -7.19 14.20 -10.92
C GLY A 533 -6.72 15.60 -10.52
N LEU A 534 -5.69 15.70 -9.67
CA LEU A 534 -5.12 16.97 -9.23
C LEU A 534 -3.88 17.30 -10.07
N LYS A 535 -3.78 18.58 -10.45
CA LYS A 535 -2.66 19.09 -11.25
C LYS A 535 -1.60 19.75 -10.39
N ASN A 536 -0.38 19.89 -10.89
CA ASN A 536 0.66 20.63 -10.19
C ASN A 536 0.20 22.05 -9.78
N ALA A 537 0.46 22.40 -8.51
CA ALA A 537 0.02 23.66 -7.93
C ALA A 537 0.72 24.88 -8.55
N GLU A 538 2.02 24.74 -8.85
CA GLU A 538 2.83 25.80 -9.44
C GLU A 538 2.93 25.64 -10.96
N SER A 539 2.72 26.73 -11.71
CA SER A 539 2.92 26.74 -13.16
C SER A 539 4.40 26.61 -13.52
N GLN A 540 4.71 25.77 -14.50
CA GLN A 540 6.08 25.47 -14.92
C GLN A 540 6.26 25.73 -16.42
N PHE A 541 7.40 26.32 -16.79
CA PHE A 541 7.64 26.81 -18.14
C PHE A 541 9.05 26.47 -18.66
N THR A 542 9.15 26.25 -19.97
CA THR A 542 10.42 26.20 -20.70
C THR A 542 10.38 27.23 -21.85
N THR A 543 11.36 28.12 -21.92
CA THR A 543 11.53 29.01 -23.07
C THR A 543 12.31 28.30 -24.17
N VAL A 544 11.80 28.33 -25.40
CA VAL A 544 12.43 27.70 -26.57
C VAL A 544 12.77 28.78 -27.59
N SER A 545 14.06 29.02 -27.83
CA SER A 545 14.54 29.98 -28.82
C SER A 545 15.08 29.26 -30.07
N LEU A 546 14.46 29.51 -31.22
CA LEU A 546 14.82 28.94 -32.50
C LEU A 546 15.42 30.00 -33.42
N ARG A 547 16.67 29.77 -33.83
CA ARG A 547 17.36 30.64 -34.79
C ARG A 547 17.24 30.09 -36.21
N ALA A 548 17.23 30.99 -37.20
CA ALA A 548 17.25 30.57 -38.59
C ALA A 548 18.53 29.76 -38.88
N PRO A 549 18.47 28.72 -39.74
CA PRO A 549 19.67 28.05 -40.22
C PRO A 549 20.59 29.09 -40.86
N SER A 550 21.86 29.12 -40.44
CA SER A 550 22.85 29.89 -41.19
C SER A 550 22.96 29.30 -42.59
N ALA A 551 22.73 30.11 -43.62
CA ALA A 551 23.05 29.71 -44.97
C ALA A 551 24.54 29.34 -45.03
N PRO A 552 24.95 28.21 -45.64
CA PRO A 552 26.36 27.98 -45.90
C PRO A 552 26.87 29.17 -46.71
N ALA A 553 28.01 29.74 -46.30
CA ALA A 553 28.64 30.83 -47.02
C ALA A 553 28.74 30.45 -48.50
N GLY A 554 27.93 31.08 -49.34
CA GLY A 554 27.88 30.79 -50.76
C GLY A 554 29.28 30.94 -51.32
N ALA A 555 29.72 29.94 -52.08
CA ALA A 555 30.87 30.05 -52.96
C ALA A 555 30.62 31.22 -53.92
N GLY A 556 31.10 32.40 -53.52
CA GLY A 556 31.22 33.56 -54.39
C GLY A 556 32.28 33.23 -55.44
N GLY A 557 31.87 32.56 -56.51
CA GLY A 557 32.62 32.43 -57.75
C GLY A 557 32.75 33.80 -58.40
N GLY A 558 33.63 34.64 -57.87
CA GLY A 558 34.07 35.86 -58.51
C GLY A 558 34.84 35.50 -59.76
N ALA A 559 34.22 35.69 -60.92
CA ALA A 559 34.90 35.70 -62.21
C ALA A 559 35.87 36.90 -62.25
N TRP A 560 37.14 36.65 -61.95
CA TRP A 560 38.22 37.60 -62.21
C TRP A 560 38.71 37.40 -63.65
N GLY A 561 38.34 38.34 -64.50
CA GLY A 561 38.98 38.56 -65.79
C GLY A 561 40.45 38.91 -65.58
N SER A 562 41.32 38.08 -66.15
CA SER A 562 42.76 38.30 -66.21
C SER A 562 43.10 39.46 -67.16
N VAL A 563 43.58 40.56 -66.60
CA VAL A 563 44.47 41.49 -67.31
C VAL A 563 45.71 41.67 -66.45
N GLY A 564 46.81 41.05 -66.88
CA GLY A 564 48.12 41.26 -66.29
C GLY A 564 48.78 42.49 -66.88
N VAL A 565 49.37 43.33 -66.03
CA VAL A 565 50.56 44.13 -66.37
C VAL A 565 51.44 44.22 -65.11
N ALA A 566 52.72 43.94 -65.31
CA ALA A 566 53.76 43.83 -64.30
C ALA A 566 54.40 45.18 -63.92
N ARG A 567 54.87 45.29 -62.65
CA ARG A 567 56.12 45.96 -62.19
C ARG A 567 56.13 45.93 -60.65
N ALA A 568 57.03 45.20 -59.98
CA ALA A 568 58.46 45.42 -59.73
C ALA A 568 58.77 46.26 -58.46
N LEU A 569 59.67 45.69 -57.64
CA LEU A 569 60.54 46.26 -56.59
C LEU A 569 60.09 46.19 -55.12
N ALA A 570 60.90 45.48 -54.33
CA ALA A 570 60.98 45.43 -52.85
C ALA A 570 61.98 46.51 -52.33
N PRO A 571 62.47 46.49 -51.06
CA PRO A 571 61.87 46.23 -49.73
C PRO A 571 62.14 47.39 -48.72
N GLY A 572 61.55 47.36 -47.50
CA GLY A 572 61.97 48.25 -46.40
C GLY A 572 61.27 48.03 -45.06
N ARG A 573 62.04 47.63 -44.04
CA ARG A 573 61.80 47.67 -42.56
C ARG A 573 62.32 49.04 -42.01
N PRO A 574 62.30 49.39 -40.69
CA PRO A 574 61.53 48.98 -39.49
C PRO A 574 61.14 50.19 -38.56
N ASP A 575 60.81 49.88 -37.28
CA ASP A 575 60.79 50.73 -36.05
C ASP A 575 59.51 51.58 -35.81
N THR A 576 58.93 51.76 -34.60
CA THR A 576 59.43 51.90 -33.20
C THR A 576 58.32 51.64 -32.15
N GLU A 577 58.71 51.11 -30.98
CA GLU A 577 58.04 51.16 -29.64
C GLU A 577 58.15 52.59 -28.99
N PRO A 578 57.81 52.94 -27.70
CA PRO A 578 57.34 52.17 -26.51
C PRO A 578 56.31 52.89 -25.56
N ARG A 579 56.05 52.24 -24.40
CA ARG A 579 55.65 52.71 -23.03
C ARG A 579 54.22 52.35 -22.59
N ALA A 580 53.99 51.46 -21.61
CA ALA A 580 54.35 51.40 -20.17
C ALA A 580 53.29 52.04 -19.26
N GLY A 581 52.72 51.24 -18.36
CA GLY A 581 51.79 51.64 -17.30
C GLY A 581 51.31 50.48 -16.43
N THR A 582 52.13 50.10 -15.45
CA THR A 582 51.82 49.21 -14.30
C THR A 582 50.92 49.88 -13.28
N VAL A 583 49.92 49.19 -12.72
CA VAL A 583 49.48 49.31 -11.29
C VAL A 583 48.89 47.99 -10.79
N HIS A 584 49.41 47.51 -9.65
CA HIS A 584 48.92 46.45 -8.76
C HIS A 584 47.67 46.88 -7.97
N VAL A 585 46.75 45.96 -7.67
CA VAL A 585 46.14 45.85 -6.31
C VAL A 585 45.85 44.38 -6.00
N ALA A 586 46.37 43.91 -4.87
CA ALA A 586 45.93 42.72 -4.15
C ALA A 586 45.36 43.15 -2.78
N GLY A 587 44.42 42.37 -2.24
CA GLY A 587 43.92 42.44 -0.87
C GLY A 587 42.41 42.71 -0.81
N ALA A 588 41.63 42.19 0.13
CA ALA A 588 41.73 41.07 1.08
C ALA A 588 40.37 41.01 1.81
N SER A 589 40.03 39.80 2.31
CA SER A 589 39.20 39.49 3.50
C SER A 589 37.74 39.94 3.60
N GLY A 590 36.92 38.98 4.04
CA GLY A 590 35.55 39.15 4.51
C GLY A 590 34.91 37.78 4.69
#